data_AF-A0AB34GHX4-F1
#
_entry.id   AF-A0AB34GHX4-F1
#
_cell.length_a   1.000
_cell.length_b   1.000
_cell.length_c   1.000
_cell.angle_alpha   90.00
_cell.angle_beta   90.00
_cell.angle_gamma   90.00
#
_symmetry.space_group_name_H-M   'P 1'
#
loop_
_entity.id
_entity.type
_entity.pdbx_description
1 polymer ?
#
loop_
_entity_poly.entity_id
_entity_poly.type
_entity_poly.pdbx_seq_one_letter_code
_entity_poly.pdbx_strand_id
1 'polypeptide(L)'
;MCTQAGHEDDIPSEARFIVRTLPMHGYLRRSLPEEGSLGTDEKSPLIFTQQDIDDGYIHYVQTTADQQQDCCLLDVMNGFQAVSRLEILVDIVPKWIPLEVQNFTVQEGGSKALPEDYFKIPSKHFEGLDCEFVLLKPAKHGYVENSHFPRVKLMKFTRKQVENELISYVHDDSEALLDNFTIFANSSELGKRSLPQTRFVTVESVNDEASVITANKILQVSAPCFWIYHNNIEPPI
;
A
#
# COMPACT_ATOMS: atom_id res chain seq x y z
N MET A 1 -23.30 49.24 -22.86
CA MET A 1 -23.57 48.02 -23.65
C MET A 1 -22.66 46.95 -23.10
N CYS A 2 -23.19 46.06 -22.27
CA CYS A 2 -22.43 44.94 -21.71
C CYS A 2 -23.04 43.67 -22.31
N THR A 3 -22.33 43.03 -23.24
CA THR A 3 -22.63 41.67 -23.69
C THR A 3 -21.70 40.73 -22.93
N GLN A 4 -22.26 40.00 -21.97
CA GLN A 4 -21.63 38.80 -21.44
C GLN A 4 -22.70 37.79 -21.09
N ALA A 5 -22.66 36.65 -21.78
CA ALA A 5 -22.91 35.31 -21.25
C ALA A 5 -22.69 34.33 -22.41
N GLY A 6 -21.50 33.75 -22.48
CA GLY A 6 -21.36 32.43 -23.09
C GLY A 6 -22.04 31.47 -22.13
N HIS A 7 -23.22 30.98 -22.49
CA HIS A 7 -23.82 29.85 -21.79
C HIS A 7 -22.89 28.65 -22.01
N GLU A 8 -22.43 28.06 -20.92
CA GLU A 8 -21.99 26.67 -20.91
C GLU A 8 -23.14 25.85 -21.53
N ASP A 9 -22.82 24.98 -22.48
CA ASP A 9 -23.78 24.22 -23.29
C ASP A 9 -24.78 23.44 -22.41
N ASP A 10 -25.94 24.05 -22.16
CA ASP A 10 -27.02 23.48 -21.37
C ASP A 10 -27.71 22.43 -22.25
N ILE A 11 -27.25 21.18 -22.17
CA ILE A 11 -27.84 20.06 -22.90
C ILE A 11 -29.29 19.92 -22.39
N PRO A 12 -30.31 20.01 -23.26
CA PRO A 12 -31.70 19.92 -22.82
C PRO A 12 -31.98 18.60 -22.09
N SER A 13 -32.78 18.62 -21.02
CA SER A 13 -33.15 17.42 -20.24
C SER A 13 -33.77 16.30 -21.09
N GLU A 14 -34.40 16.66 -22.21
CA GLU A 14 -35.01 15.75 -23.20
C GLU A 14 -34.05 15.19 -24.25
N ALA A 15 -32.80 15.67 -24.29
CA ALA A 15 -31.77 15.18 -25.20
C ALA A 15 -31.56 13.69 -24.98
N ARG A 16 -31.59 12.92 -26.07
CA ARG A 16 -31.46 11.46 -26.02
C ARG A 16 -30.05 11.04 -26.42
N PHE A 17 -29.46 10.17 -25.64
CA PHE A 17 -28.17 9.57 -25.90
C PHE A 17 -28.35 8.11 -26.32
N ILE A 18 -27.60 7.70 -27.35
CA ILE A 18 -27.55 6.30 -27.81
C ILE A 18 -26.10 5.82 -27.69
N VAL A 19 -25.88 4.78 -26.90
CA VAL A 19 -24.55 4.16 -26.80
C VAL A 19 -24.22 3.44 -28.10
N ARG A 20 -23.15 3.87 -28.78
CA ARG A 20 -22.66 3.27 -30.03
C ARG A 20 -21.53 2.29 -29.79
N THR A 21 -20.56 2.73 -29.00
CA THR A 21 -19.42 1.89 -28.60
C THR A 21 -19.52 1.68 -27.10
N LEU A 22 -19.62 0.43 -26.69
CA LEU A 22 -19.64 0.06 -25.28
C LEU A 22 -18.25 0.32 -24.65
N PRO A 23 -18.22 0.60 -23.34
CA PRO A 23 -16.98 0.58 -22.59
C PRO A 23 -16.26 -0.78 -22.71
N MET A 24 -14.93 -0.77 -22.70
CA MET A 24 -14.12 -1.99 -22.81
C MET A 24 -14.03 -2.75 -21.48
N HIS A 25 -14.13 -2.03 -20.37
CA HIS A 25 -13.82 -2.51 -19.02
C HIS A 25 -15.05 -2.56 -18.11
N GLY A 26 -16.24 -2.34 -18.69
CA GLY A 26 -17.51 -2.33 -18.00
C GLY A 26 -18.68 -2.09 -18.94
N TYR A 27 -19.82 -1.74 -18.38
CA TYR A 27 -21.01 -1.36 -19.14
C TYR A 27 -21.79 -0.28 -18.40
N LEU A 28 -22.55 0.50 -19.16
CA LEU A 28 -23.52 1.43 -18.59
C LEU A 28 -24.81 0.66 -18.28
N ARG A 29 -25.37 0.91 -17.10
CA ARG A 29 -26.65 0.36 -16.64
C ARG A 29 -27.57 1.51 -16.27
N ARG A 30 -28.81 1.45 -16.75
CA ARG A 30 -29.90 2.29 -16.28
C ARG A 30 -30.67 1.56 -15.17
N SER A 31 -30.87 2.18 -14.03
CA SER A 31 -31.70 1.66 -12.94
C SER A 31 -32.89 2.57 -12.69
N LEU A 32 -34.09 2.12 -13.08
CA LEU A 32 -35.34 2.79 -12.78
C LEU A 32 -36.00 2.19 -11.52
N PRO A 33 -36.68 2.98 -10.68
CA PRO A 33 -37.31 2.48 -9.45
C PRO A 33 -38.40 1.42 -9.68
N GLU A 34 -39.07 1.43 -10.83
CA GLU A 34 -40.26 0.60 -11.10
C GLU A 34 -39.98 -0.67 -11.91
N GLU A 35 -38.81 -0.81 -12.51
CA GLU A 35 -38.45 -2.02 -13.26
C GLU A 35 -37.55 -2.93 -12.42
N GLY A 36 -38.18 -3.83 -11.68
CA GLY A 36 -37.49 -4.98 -11.10
C GLY A 36 -36.83 -5.79 -12.21
N SER A 37 -35.51 -5.65 -12.38
CA SER A 37 -34.63 -6.58 -13.10
C SER A 37 -35.24 -7.15 -14.39
N LEU A 38 -35.77 -6.30 -15.29
CA LEU A 38 -36.00 -6.74 -16.66
C LEU A 38 -34.61 -6.81 -17.31
N GLY A 39 -34.14 -8.03 -17.54
CA GLY A 39 -32.94 -8.26 -18.33
C GLY A 39 -33.11 -7.59 -19.67
N THR A 40 -32.36 -6.50 -19.89
CA THR A 40 -32.27 -5.88 -21.20
C THR A 40 -31.69 -6.91 -22.16
N ASP A 41 -32.48 -7.23 -23.18
CA ASP A 41 -32.10 -8.03 -24.34
C ASP A 41 -30.70 -7.55 -24.80
N GLU A 42 -29.70 -8.42 -24.73
CA GLU A 42 -28.25 -8.13 -24.87
C GLU A 42 -27.86 -7.50 -26.23
N LYS A 43 -28.85 -7.27 -27.11
CA LYS A 43 -28.68 -6.79 -28.49
C LYS A 43 -29.24 -5.38 -28.75
N SER A 44 -29.98 -4.77 -27.83
CA SER A 44 -30.47 -3.40 -28.03
C SER A 44 -29.47 -2.36 -27.51
N PRO A 45 -29.13 -1.32 -28.28
CA PRO A 45 -28.28 -0.24 -27.78
C PRO A 45 -28.96 0.44 -26.59
N LEU A 46 -28.18 0.76 -25.55
CA LEU A 46 -28.69 1.47 -24.38
C LEU A 46 -29.05 2.91 -24.79
N ILE A 47 -30.29 3.32 -24.47
CA ILE A 47 -30.82 4.66 -24.75
C ILE A 47 -31.29 5.29 -23.44
N PHE A 48 -30.84 6.51 -23.18
CA PHE A 48 -31.19 7.29 -21.99
C PHE A 48 -31.25 8.79 -22.32
N THR A 49 -31.90 9.58 -21.47
CA THR A 49 -31.97 11.04 -21.61
C THR A 49 -30.97 11.76 -20.72
N GLN A 50 -30.77 13.06 -20.94
CA GLN A 50 -30.04 13.91 -20.00
C GLN A 50 -30.69 13.88 -18.62
N GLN A 51 -32.03 13.91 -18.54
CA GLN A 51 -32.74 13.78 -17.27
C GLN A 51 -32.41 12.46 -16.53
N ASP A 52 -32.23 11.34 -17.24
CA ASP A 52 -31.84 10.07 -16.60
C ASP A 52 -30.43 10.15 -15.96
N ILE A 53 -29.54 10.97 -16.52
CA ILE A 53 -28.20 11.22 -15.95
C ILE A 53 -28.34 12.15 -14.75
N ASP A 54 -29.11 13.23 -14.87
CA ASP A 54 -29.32 14.23 -13.82
C ASP A 54 -30.01 13.63 -12.58
N ASP A 55 -30.97 12.73 -12.80
CA ASP A 55 -31.64 11.95 -11.75
C ASP A 55 -30.74 10.84 -11.16
N GLY A 56 -29.56 10.62 -11.73
CA GLY A 56 -28.59 9.64 -11.28
C GLY A 56 -28.97 8.19 -11.58
N TYR A 57 -29.83 7.93 -12.59
CA TYR A 57 -30.24 6.58 -12.97
C TYR A 57 -29.24 5.84 -13.85
N ILE A 58 -28.25 6.55 -14.40
CA ILE A 58 -27.21 5.95 -15.24
C ILE A 58 -25.96 5.69 -14.41
N HIS A 59 -25.56 4.43 -14.34
CA HIS A 59 -24.39 3.97 -13.60
C HIS A 59 -23.43 3.20 -14.50
N TYR A 60 -22.14 3.45 -14.31
CA TYR A 60 -21.11 2.58 -14.86
C TYR A 60 -20.89 1.38 -13.92
N VAL A 61 -20.89 0.17 -14.50
CA VAL A 61 -20.57 -1.07 -13.82
C VAL A 61 -19.28 -1.64 -14.40
N GLN A 62 -18.21 -1.60 -13.62
CA GLN A 62 -16.93 -2.19 -13.98
C GLN A 62 -17.00 -3.72 -14.01
N THR A 63 -16.46 -4.34 -15.05
CA THR A 63 -16.36 -5.81 -15.18
C THR A 63 -14.93 -6.32 -15.07
N THR A 64 -13.94 -5.51 -15.48
CA THR A 64 -12.52 -5.87 -15.38
C THR A 64 -11.84 -5.06 -14.28
N ALA A 65 -11.21 -5.74 -13.31
CA ALA A 65 -10.49 -5.11 -12.21
C ALA A 65 -9.24 -4.33 -12.69
N ASP A 66 -8.73 -3.46 -11.81
CA ASP A 66 -7.46 -2.73 -11.96
C ASP A 66 -7.37 -1.82 -13.19
N GLN A 67 -8.51 -1.41 -13.72
CA GLN A 67 -8.60 -0.39 -14.76
C GLN A 67 -8.81 0.98 -14.12
N GLN A 68 -8.09 1.98 -14.62
CA GLN A 68 -8.19 3.37 -14.13
C GLN A 68 -9.09 4.23 -15.01
N GLN A 69 -9.25 3.86 -16.28
CA GLN A 69 -10.07 4.59 -17.22
C GLN A 69 -10.77 3.63 -18.16
N ASP A 70 -11.92 4.06 -18.64
CA ASP A 70 -12.65 3.42 -19.72
C ASP A 70 -13.26 4.51 -20.60
N CYS A 71 -13.72 4.18 -21.79
CA CYS A 71 -14.37 5.15 -22.66
C CYS A 71 -15.55 4.55 -23.41
N CYS A 72 -16.53 5.39 -23.72
CA CYS A 72 -17.64 4.99 -24.57
C CYS A 72 -18.00 6.10 -25.53
N LEU A 73 -18.55 5.72 -26.69
CA LEU A 73 -19.02 6.67 -27.69
C LEU A 73 -20.53 6.70 -27.69
N LEU A 74 -21.08 7.92 -27.56
CA LEU A 74 -22.51 8.19 -27.61
C LEU A 74 -22.84 9.04 -28.84
N ASP A 75 -24.02 8.81 -29.40
CA ASP A 75 -24.64 9.78 -30.31
C ASP A 75 -25.70 10.57 -29.53
N VAL A 76 -25.68 11.90 -29.68
CA VAL A 76 -26.72 12.78 -29.15
C VAL A 76 -27.77 12.98 -30.22
N MET A 77 -29.02 12.70 -29.90
CA MET A 77 -30.16 12.80 -30.79
C MET A 77 -31.00 14.04 -30.46
N ASN A 78 -31.29 14.87 -31.45
CA ASN A 78 -32.32 15.91 -31.36
C ASN A 78 -33.52 15.46 -32.19
N GLY A 79 -34.55 14.94 -31.53
CA GLY A 79 -35.68 14.29 -32.20
C GLY A 79 -35.24 12.97 -32.88
N PHE A 80 -35.22 12.95 -34.22
CA PHE A 80 -34.98 11.74 -35.02
C PHE A 80 -33.58 11.65 -35.65
N GLN A 81 -32.74 12.68 -35.52
CA GLN A 81 -31.40 12.71 -36.13
C GLN A 81 -30.30 12.85 -35.07
N ALA A 82 -29.19 12.13 -35.26
CA ALA A 82 -27.98 12.31 -34.48
C ALA A 82 -27.34 13.65 -34.85
N VAL A 83 -27.22 14.55 -33.88
CA VAL A 83 -26.71 15.91 -34.05
C VAL A 83 -25.22 15.97 -33.76
N SER A 84 -24.73 15.13 -32.84
CA SER A 84 -23.32 15.08 -32.47
C SER A 84 -22.92 13.69 -31.96
N ARG A 85 -21.61 13.40 -32.01
CA ARG A 85 -20.98 12.24 -31.39
C ARG A 85 -20.16 12.74 -30.21
N LEU A 86 -20.38 12.14 -29.05
CA LEU A 86 -19.66 12.46 -27.81
C LEU A 86 -18.82 11.26 -27.39
N GLU A 87 -17.57 11.52 -27.04
CA GLU A 87 -16.73 10.55 -26.33
C GLU A 87 -16.81 10.84 -24.84
N ILE A 88 -17.28 9.86 -24.07
CA ILE A 88 -17.30 9.93 -22.62
C ILE A 88 -16.12 9.14 -22.09
N LEU A 89 -15.29 9.81 -21.29
CA LEU A 89 -14.26 9.19 -20.48
C LEU A 89 -14.84 8.84 -19.11
N VAL A 90 -14.72 7.58 -18.74
CA VAL A 90 -15.09 7.08 -17.42
C VAL A 90 -13.83 7.00 -16.58
N ASP A 91 -13.78 7.80 -15.51
CA ASP A 91 -12.69 7.76 -14.55
C ASP A 91 -13.00 6.74 -13.45
N ILE A 92 -12.26 5.63 -13.43
CA ILE A 92 -12.56 4.50 -12.53
C ILE A 92 -11.78 4.66 -11.24
N VAL A 93 -12.50 4.95 -10.16
CA VAL A 93 -11.90 5.08 -8.83
C VAL A 93 -11.61 3.68 -8.24
N PRO A 94 -10.34 3.38 -7.87
CA PRO A 94 -9.99 2.09 -7.30
C PRO A 94 -10.82 1.73 -6.06
N LYS A 95 -11.20 0.45 -5.96
CA LYS A 95 -11.96 -0.07 -4.82
C LYS A 95 -11.16 0.03 -3.51
N TRP A 96 -9.87 -0.30 -3.57
CA TRP A 96 -8.94 -0.25 -2.45
C TRP A 96 -7.91 0.86 -2.66
N ILE A 97 -7.37 1.40 -1.57
CA ILE A 97 -6.21 2.30 -1.65
C ILE A 97 -5.03 1.48 -2.21
N PRO A 98 -4.42 1.86 -3.34
CA PRO A 98 -3.29 1.14 -3.89
C PRO A 98 -2.04 1.48 -3.08
N LEU A 99 -1.86 0.85 -1.91
CA LEU A 99 -0.65 1.01 -1.11
C LEU A 99 0.51 0.26 -1.78
N GLU A 100 1.69 0.85 -1.81
CA GLU A 100 2.95 0.20 -2.18
C GLU A 100 3.95 0.40 -1.04
N VAL A 101 4.34 -0.70 -0.39
CA VAL A 101 5.36 -0.68 0.65
C VAL A 101 6.67 -1.25 0.09
N GLN A 102 7.84 -0.80 0.56
CA GLN A 102 9.14 -1.35 0.15
C GLN A 102 9.81 -2.15 1.28
N ASN A 103 10.64 -3.12 0.90
CA ASN A 103 11.57 -3.77 1.83
C ASN A 103 12.76 -2.83 2.08
N PHE A 104 13.45 -2.99 3.21
CA PHE A 104 14.65 -2.23 3.52
C PHE A 104 15.67 -3.04 4.31
N THR A 105 16.88 -2.48 4.38
CA THR A 105 17.96 -3.00 5.19
C THR A 105 18.27 -2.02 6.32
N VAL A 106 18.54 -2.56 7.51
CA VAL A 106 18.97 -1.83 8.70
C VAL A 106 20.14 -2.57 9.34
N GLN A 107 21.00 -1.85 10.06
CA GLN A 107 22.03 -2.48 10.88
C GLN A 107 21.43 -2.97 12.21
N GLU A 108 22.00 -4.04 12.73
CA GLU A 108 21.73 -4.49 14.10
C GLU A 108 21.95 -3.35 15.12
N GLY A 109 21.09 -3.29 16.14
CA GLY A 109 20.98 -2.15 17.08
C GLY A 109 20.65 -0.78 16.47
N GLY A 110 20.56 -0.68 15.15
CA GLY A 110 20.46 0.57 14.41
C GLY A 110 19.03 1.04 14.15
N SER A 111 18.93 2.16 13.44
CA SER A 111 17.66 2.71 12.98
C SER A 111 17.71 3.10 11.50
N LYS A 112 16.54 3.04 10.85
CA LYS A 112 16.36 3.38 9.44
C LYS A 112 15.17 4.33 9.28
N ALA A 113 15.40 5.51 8.73
CA ALA A 113 14.33 6.43 8.34
C ALA A 113 13.50 5.81 7.21
N LEU A 114 12.18 5.98 7.29
CA LEU A 114 11.20 5.48 6.33
C LEU A 114 10.45 6.67 5.68
N PRO A 115 11.09 7.38 4.73
CA PRO A 115 10.44 8.44 3.95
C PRO A 115 9.33 7.91 3.04
N GLU A 116 8.65 8.81 2.34
CA GLU A 116 7.50 8.54 1.46
C GLU A 116 7.74 7.39 0.46
N ASP A 117 8.98 7.23 -0.01
CA ASP A 117 9.32 6.16 -0.94
C ASP A 117 9.01 4.75 -0.42
N TYR A 118 8.97 4.55 0.91
CA TYR A 118 8.64 3.29 1.54
C TYR A 118 7.14 3.04 1.68
N PHE A 119 6.29 4.06 1.50
CA PHE A 119 4.83 3.97 1.68
C PHE A 119 4.10 4.78 0.59
N LYS A 120 4.25 4.37 -0.67
CA LYS A 120 3.65 5.06 -1.82
C LYS A 120 2.18 4.71 -1.98
N ILE A 121 1.41 5.66 -2.50
CA ILE A 121 0.03 5.43 -2.94
C ILE A 121 -0.08 6.06 -4.35
N PRO A 122 0.24 5.34 -5.42
CA PRO A 122 0.32 5.88 -6.77
C PRO A 122 -1.08 6.02 -7.39
N SER A 123 -1.86 6.99 -6.92
CA SER A 123 -3.18 7.24 -7.48
C SER A 123 -3.68 8.67 -7.24
N LYS A 124 -4.01 9.35 -8.34
CA LYS A 124 -4.62 10.69 -8.36
C LYS A 124 -5.88 10.83 -7.51
N HIS A 125 -6.64 9.74 -7.33
CA HIS A 125 -7.85 9.74 -6.53
C HIS A 125 -7.60 9.77 -5.02
N PHE A 126 -6.35 9.51 -4.62
CA PHE A 126 -5.93 9.46 -3.22
C PHE A 126 -4.78 10.42 -2.92
N GLU A 127 -4.46 11.33 -3.84
CA GLU A 127 -3.53 12.43 -3.63
C GLU A 127 -4.12 13.44 -2.63
N GLY A 128 -3.27 14.02 -1.79
CA GLY A 128 -3.68 15.03 -0.79
C GLY A 128 -4.53 14.51 0.39
N LEU A 129 -5.00 13.25 0.36
CA LEU A 129 -5.76 12.67 1.46
C LEU A 129 -4.89 12.46 2.71
N ASP A 130 -5.45 12.77 3.87
CA ASP A 130 -4.88 12.42 5.16
C ASP A 130 -5.12 10.94 5.46
N CYS A 131 -4.23 10.10 4.94
CA CYS A 131 -4.21 8.66 5.19
C CYS A 131 -3.43 8.32 6.47
N GLU A 132 -3.94 7.37 7.24
CA GLU A 132 -3.21 6.71 8.33
C GLU A 132 -2.66 5.36 7.84
N PHE A 133 -1.40 5.08 8.13
CA PHE A 133 -0.81 3.76 8.01
C PHE A 133 -0.92 3.04 9.34
N VAL A 134 -1.46 1.82 9.34
CA VAL A 134 -1.75 1.03 10.55
C VAL A 134 -1.04 -0.31 10.48
N LEU A 135 -0.20 -0.59 11.47
CA LEU A 135 0.46 -1.88 11.64
C LEU A 135 -0.56 -2.91 12.13
N LEU A 136 -0.91 -3.83 11.24
CA LEU A 136 -1.75 -4.98 11.55
C LEU A 136 -0.96 -6.05 12.32
N LYS A 137 0.29 -6.27 11.91
CA LYS A 137 1.24 -7.15 12.62
C LYS A 137 2.53 -6.36 12.82
N PRO A 138 2.89 -6.01 14.07
CA PRO A 138 4.14 -5.30 14.33
C PRO A 138 5.34 -6.24 14.08
N ALA A 139 6.50 -5.63 13.89
CA ALA A 139 7.76 -6.33 13.77
C ALA A 139 8.12 -7.06 15.08
N LYS A 140 8.86 -8.17 14.98
CA LYS A 140 9.19 -9.02 16.13
C LYS A 140 10.53 -8.63 16.76
N HIS A 141 11.48 -8.18 15.95
CA HIS A 141 12.86 -7.85 16.27
C HIS A 141 13.13 -6.34 16.12
N GLY A 142 12.07 -5.54 16.28
CA GLY A 142 12.16 -4.09 16.18
C GLY A 142 10.79 -3.43 16.29
N TYR A 143 10.77 -2.12 16.06
CA TYR A 143 9.55 -1.34 16.13
C TYR A 143 9.64 -0.08 15.28
N VAL A 144 8.49 0.48 14.92
CA VAL A 144 8.39 1.78 14.26
C VAL A 144 8.21 2.85 15.33
N GLU A 145 8.91 3.98 15.20
CA GLU A 145 8.80 5.13 16.11
C GLU A 145 8.66 6.46 15.36
N ASN A 146 8.33 7.51 16.12
CA ASN A 146 8.41 8.88 15.65
C ASN A 146 9.69 9.52 16.19
N SER A 147 10.45 10.22 15.36
CA SER A 147 11.68 10.91 15.78
C SER A 147 11.46 11.95 16.88
N HIS A 148 10.28 12.56 16.97
CA HIS A 148 9.92 13.47 18.07
C HIS A 148 9.60 12.75 19.39
N PHE A 149 9.27 11.46 19.34
CA PHE A 149 8.90 10.63 20.49
C PHE A 149 9.71 9.32 20.46
N PRO A 150 11.04 9.39 20.63
CA PRO A 150 11.90 8.23 20.53
C PRO A 150 11.55 7.19 21.60
N ARG A 151 11.75 5.91 21.29
CA ARG A 151 11.45 4.73 22.13
C ARG A 151 9.95 4.48 22.37
N VAL A 152 9.07 5.23 21.73
CA VAL A 152 7.63 4.97 21.75
C VAL A 152 7.26 4.12 20.54
N LYS A 153 6.85 2.87 20.79
CA LYS A 153 6.41 1.94 19.75
C LYS A 153 5.09 2.39 19.14
N LEU A 154 5.12 2.75 17.86
CA LEU A 154 3.93 3.16 17.12
C LEU A 154 3.24 1.93 16.51
N MET A 155 1.91 1.89 16.63
CA MET A 155 1.05 0.96 15.88
C MET A 155 0.37 1.64 14.69
N LYS A 156 0.45 2.97 14.62
CA LYS A 156 -0.07 3.77 13.51
C LYS A 156 0.67 5.09 13.38
N PHE A 157 0.71 5.62 12.17
CA PHE A 157 1.30 6.91 11.84
C PHE A 157 0.62 7.49 10.60
N THR A 158 0.75 8.80 10.36
CA THR A 158 0.08 9.50 9.26
C THR A 158 0.97 9.65 8.04
N ARG A 159 0.37 9.85 6.86
CA ARG A 159 1.08 10.23 5.64
C ARG A 159 1.95 11.47 5.85
N LYS A 160 1.42 12.52 6.49
CA LYS A 160 2.18 13.73 6.84
C LYS A 160 3.41 13.44 7.71
N GLN A 161 3.36 12.46 8.62
CA GLN A 161 4.55 12.10 9.40
C GLN A 161 5.63 11.42 8.56
N VAL A 162 5.23 10.63 7.55
CA VAL A 162 6.15 10.01 6.58
C VAL A 162 6.76 11.05 5.64
N GLU A 163 5.93 11.96 5.10
CA GLU A 163 6.36 13.06 4.22
C GLU A 163 7.35 14.02 4.92
N ASN A 164 7.18 14.24 6.22
CA ASN A 164 8.11 15.02 7.04
C ASN A 164 9.32 14.20 7.57
N GLU A 165 9.51 12.97 7.08
CA GLU A 165 10.62 12.09 7.45
C GLU A 165 10.72 11.79 8.96
N LEU A 166 9.58 11.79 9.65
CA LEU A 166 9.53 11.61 11.10
C LEU A 166 9.44 10.15 11.54
N ILE A 167 9.25 9.24 10.59
CA ILE A 167 9.01 7.82 10.88
C ILE A 167 10.29 7.03 10.62
N SER A 168 10.66 6.21 11.61
CA SER A 168 11.83 5.33 11.54
C SER A 168 11.50 3.94 12.06
N TYR A 169 12.19 2.94 11.53
CA TYR A 169 12.30 1.62 12.13
C TYR A 169 13.53 1.57 13.03
N VAL A 170 13.42 0.93 14.20
CA VAL A 170 14.52 0.68 15.12
C VAL A 170 14.62 -0.82 15.38
N HIS A 171 15.81 -1.38 15.19
CA HIS A 171 16.10 -2.77 15.47
C HIS A 171 16.39 -2.97 16.97
N ASP A 172 16.01 -4.13 17.52
CA ASP A 172 16.07 -4.39 18.96
C ASP A 172 17.40 -4.96 19.47
N ASP A 173 18.44 -4.94 18.63
CA ASP A 173 19.80 -5.44 18.97
C ASP A 173 19.87 -6.97 19.17
N SER A 174 18.93 -7.71 18.58
CA SER A 174 19.01 -9.17 18.53
C SER A 174 19.71 -9.68 17.27
N GLU A 175 20.34 -10.85 17.32
CA GLU A 175 21.03 -11.49 16.17
C GLU A 175 20.11 -11.95 15.01
N ALA A 176 18.89 -11.45 14.95
CA ALA A 176 17.91 -11.79 13.92
C ALA A 176 18.26 -11.12 12.60
N LEU A 177 18.64 -11.91 11.59
CA LEU A 177 18.97 -11.41 10.25
C LEU A 177 17.75 -10.91 9.45
N LEU A 178 16.54 -11.23 9.89
CA LEU A 178 15.29 -10.90 9.20
C LEU A 178 14.19 -10.54 10.20
N ASP A 179 13.45 -9.48 9.88
CA ASP A 179 12.19 -9.14 10.51
C ASP A 179 11.11 -8.85 9.45
N ASN A 180 9.86 -8.74 9.87
CA ASN A 180 8.76 -8.34 9.00
C ASN A 180 7.62 -7.69 9.77
N PHE A 181 6.87 -6.85 9.08
CA PHE A 181 5.63 -6.29 9.61
C PHE A 181 4.55 -6.27 8.53
N THR A 182 3.29 -6.33 8.94
CA THR A 182 2.13 -6.18 8.05
C THR A 182 1.46 -4.84 8.31
N ILE A 183 1.23 -4.07 7.25
CA ILE A 183 0.67 -2.71 7.33
C ILE A 183 -0.45 -2.51 6.30
N PHE A 184 -1.39 -1.62 6.57
CA PHE A 184 -2.38 -1.15 5.59
C PHE A 184 -2.62 0.36 5.73
N ALA A 185 -3.08 0.99 4.66
CA ALA A 185 -3.50 2.39 4.65
C ALA A 185 -5.01 2.48 4.91
N ASN A 186 -5.43 3.49 5.69
CA ASN A 186 -6.81 3.77 6.02
C ASN A 186 -7.09 5.27 5.80
N SER A 187 -8.11 5.57 5.00
CA SER A 187 -8.67 6.91 4.88
C SER A 187 -10.05 6.90 5.52
N SER A 188 -10.16 7.57 6.67
CA SER A 188 -11.44 7.74 7.37
C SER A 188 -12.41 8.65 6.61
N GLU A 189 -11.87 9.61 5.84
CA GLU A 189 -12.65 10.54 5.01
C GLU A 189 -13.39 9.83 3.88
N LEU A 190 -12.72 8.93 3.16
CA LEU A 190 -13.34 8.17 2.06
C LEU A 190 -13.95 6.84 2.50
N GLY A 191 -13.79 6.45 3.77
CA GLY A 191 -14.16 5.11 4.26
C GLY A 191 -13.45 3.98 3.51
N LYS A 192 -12.27 4.24 2.93
CA LYS A 192 -11.50 3.30 2.11
C LYS A 192 -10.25 2.81 2.83
N ARG A 193 -9.84 1.58 2.51
CA ARG A 193 -8.61 0.95 3.03
C ARG A 193 -7.80 0.33 1.89
N SER A 194 -6.51 0.17 2.10
CA SER A 194 -5.70 -0.72 1.26
C SER A 194 -5.91 -2.17 1.66
N LEU A 195 -5.46 -3.08 0.81
CA LEU A 195 -5.17 -4.44 1.24
C LEU A 195 -3.96 -4.43 2.19
N PRO A 196 -3.91 -5.32 3.20
CA PRO A 196 -2.73 -5.49 4.04
C PRO A 196 -1.52 -5.94 3.22
N GLN A 197 -0.36 -5.35 3.49
CA GLN A 197 0.90 -5.69 2.87
C GLN A 197 1.95 -6.05 3.91
N THR A 198 2.56 -7.21 3.75
CA THR A 198 3.72 -7.62 4.55
C THR A 198 5.00 -7.19 3.84
N ARG A 199 5.93 -6.57 4.58
CA ARG A 199 7.27 -6.25 4.12
C ARG A 199 8.33 -6.73 5.07
N PHE A 200 9.50 -6.96 4.48
CA PHE A 200 10.65 -7.56 5.14
C PHE A 200 11.71 -6.51 5.42
N VAL A 201 12.33 -6.68 6.57
CA VAL A 201 13.50 -5.93 7.02
C VAL A 201 14.67 -6.90 7.02
N THR A 202 15.69 -6.60 6.23
CA THR A 202 16.96 -7.32 6.28
C THR A 202 17.86 -6.65 7.30
N VAL A 203 18.49 -7.44 8.16
CA VAL A 203 19.36 -6.94 9.21
C VAL A 203 20.81 -7.28 8.88
N GLU A 204 21.65 -6.25 8.83
CA GLU A 204 23.10 -6.40 8.74
C GLU A 204 23.66 -6.62 10.15
N SER A 205 24.18 -7.82 10.40
CA SER A 205 24.80 -8.20 11.67
C SER A 205 25.99 -7.31 12.02
N VAL A 206 26.13 -6.95 13.28
CA VAL A 206 27.30 -6.26 13.81
C VAL A 206 28.14 -7.28 14.59
N ASN A 207 29.45 -7.36 14.35
CA ASN A 207 30.31 -8.32 15.05
C ASN A 207 30.67 -7.80 16.45
N ASP A 208 29.73 -7.90 17.38
CA ASP A 208 29.88 -7.54 18.79
C ASP A 208 29.83 -8.74 19.75
N GLU A 209 29.45 -9.93 19.28
CA GLU A 209 29.59 -11.16 20.07
C GLU A 209 31.07 -11.51 20.35
N ALA A 210 31.36 -11.74 21.64
CA ALA A 210 32.65 -12.25 22.07
C ALA A 210 32.83 -13.70 21.59
N SER A 211 33.95 -14.00 20.92
CA SER A 211 34.26 -15.35 20.48
C SER A 211 34.24 -16.35 21.66
N VAL A 212 33.31 -17.29 21.65
CA VAL A 212 33.26 -18.36 22.66
C VAL A 212 34.27 -19.45 22.29
N ILE A 213 35.43 -19.47 22.96
CA ILE A 213 36.39 -20.57 22.84
C ILE A 213 35.73 -21.83 23.42
N THR A 214 35.19 -22.68 22.55
CA THR A 214 34.41 -23.86 22.98
C THR A 214 35.29 -25.10 23.22
N ALA A 215 36.59 -25.07 22.86
CA ALA A 215 37.53 -26.14 23.22
C ALA A 215 39.01 -25.72 23.17
N ASN A 216 39.69 -25.66 24.31
CA ASN A 216 41.15 -25.72 24.38
C ASN A 216 41.59 -27.20 24.40
N LYS A 217 41.78 -27.81 23.21
CA LYS A 217 42.27 -29.19 23.09
C LYS A 217 43.81 -29.33 23.01
N ILE A 218 44.58 -28.30 23.34
CA ILE A 218 46.03 -28.28 23.03
C ILE A 218 46.93 -28.27 24.28
N LEU A 219 46.39 -28.19 25.50
CA LEU A 219 47.24 -28.26 26.69
C LEU A 219 47.46 -29.71 27.16
N GLN A 220 48.36 -30.44 26.49
CA GLN A 220 49.01 -31.61 27.09
C GLN A 220 50.25 -31.15 27.86
N VAL A 221 50.15 -31.09 29.18
CA VAL A 221 51.32 -30.94 30.07
C VAL A 221 52.03 -32.29 30.15
N SER A 222 53.15 -32.47 29.46
CA SER A 222 54.09 -33.56 29.77
C SER A 222 54.94 -33.13 30.96
N ALA A 223 54.76 -33.80 32.11
CA ALA A 223 55.58 -33.57 33.29
C ALA A 223 57.06 -33.89 33.00
N PRO A 224 58.02 -33.07 33.45
CA PRO A 224 59.43 -33.44 33.40
C PRO A 224 59.72 -34.48 34.49
N CYS A 225 60.43 -35.54 34.09
CA CYS A 225 60.93 -36.59 34.96
C CYS A 225 61.86 -36.00 36.04
N PHE A 226 61.49 -36.09 37.31
CA PHE A 226 62.35 -35.76 38.44
C PHE A 226 62.92 -37.05 39.05
N TRP A 227 64.25 -37.18 39.02
CA TRP A 227 64.99 -38.18 39.76
C TRP A 227 65.05 -37.78 41.24
N ILE A 228 64.61 -38.66 42.14
CA ILE A 228 64.87 -38.51 43.58
C ILE A 228 66.11 -39.35 43.92
N TYR A 229 67.23 -38.67 44.17
CA TYR A 229 68.37 -39.27 44.86
C TYR A 229 68.00 -39.44 46.34
N HIS A 230 67.79 -40.68 46.79
CA HIS A 230 67.76 -40.99 48.21
C HIS A 230 69.20 -41.09 48.73
N ASN A 231 69.70 -40.01 49.33
CA ASN A 231 70.78 -40.09 50.31
C ASN A 231 70.14 -40.18 51.69
N ASN A 232 70.09 -41.37 52.27
CA ASN A 232 69.95 -41.54 53.71
C ASN A 232 71.26 -42.15 54.22
N ILE A 233 72.10 -41.25 54.73
CA ILE A 233 73.22 -41.55 55.61
C ILE A 233 72.62 -41.84 56.99
N GLU A 234 73.08 -42.91 57.66
CA GLU A 234 73.55 -42.89 59.06
C GLU A 234 74.10 -44.27 59.53
N PRO A 235 74.88 -44.35 60.64
CA PRO A 235 76.19 -45.04 60.71
C PRO A 235 76.16 -46.23 61.72
N PRO A 236 77.20 -46.48 62.53
CA PRO A 236 78.48 -47.18 62.30
C PRO A 236 78.54 -48.59 62.94
N ILE A 237 79.46 -49.47 62.49
CA ILE A 237 80.58 -50.11 63.26
C ILE A 237 81.61 -50.60 62.23
#